data_AF-A0A167WP24-F1
#
_entry.id   AF-A0A167WP24-F1
#
_cell.length_a   1.000
_cell.length_b   1.000
_cell.length_c   1.000
_cell.angle_alpha   90.00
_cell.angle_beta   90.00
_cell.angle_gamma   90.00
#
_symmetry.space_group_name_H-M   'P 1'
#
loop_
_entity.id
_entity.type
_entity.pdbx_description
1 polymer ?
#
loop_
_entity_poly.entity_id
_entity_poly.type
_entity_poly.pdbx_seq_one_letter_code
_entity_poly.pdbx_strand_id
1 'polypeptide(L)'
;MSEKQLRIALAQTCPISAPDTASATFDPSAPLLGPLEKNLAKVAEWTEKASGEGADVVVFPEYFLQGIVDGKEYMVHPAQHAIDYLCALAKKHSISIVGTI
;
A
#
# COMPACT_ATOMS: atom_id res chain seq x y z
N MET A 1 -19.77 -29.37 -10.33
CA MET A 1 -19.22 -28.01 -10.18
C MET A 1 -17.73 -28.16 -9.96
N SER A 2 -16.89 -27.48 -10.76
CA SER A 2 -15.44 -27.47 -10.54
C SER A 2 -15.15 -26.72 -9.23
N GLU A 3 -14.25 -27.23 -8.40
CA GLU A 3 -13.77 -26.49 -7.23
C GLU A 3 -13.03 -25.23 -7.69
N LYS A 4 -13.48 -24.05 -7.23
CA LYS A 4 -12.75 -22.81 -7.50
C LYS A 4 -11.49 -22.78 -6.63
N GLN A 5 -10.34 -22.85 -7.27
CA GLN A 5 -9.05 -22.66 -6.60
C GLN A 5 -8.74 -21.15 -6.51
N LEU A 6 -8.54 -20.64 -5.30
CA LEU A 6 -8.13 -19.26 -5.05
C LEU A 6 -6.60 -19.17 -5.01
N ARG A 7 -6.04 -18.17 -5.69
CA ARG A 7 -4.59 -17.89 -5.71
C ARG A 7 -4.29 -16.62 -4.93
N ILE A 8 -3.42 -16.74 -3.93
CA ILE A 8 -3.08 -15.64 -3.02
C ILE A 8 -1.59 -15.30 -3.18
N ALA A 9 -1.29 -14.04 -3.43
CA ALA A 9 0.06 -13.49 -3.42
C ALA A 9 0.33 -12.80 -2.08
N LEU A 10 1.49 -13.08 -1.48
CA LEU A 10 1.97 -12.39 -0.28
C LEU A 10 3.04 -11.38 -0.71
N ALA A 11 2.75 -10.09 -0.60
CA ALA A 11 3.70 -9.04 -0.89
C ALA A 11 4.51 -8.70 0.37
N GLN A 12 5.84 -8.82 0.29
CA GLN A 12 6.74 -8.32 1.33
C GLN A 12 7.37 -7.02 0.86
N THR A 13 7.02 -5.92 1.53
CA THR A 13 7.52 -4.57 1.21
C THR A 13 8.32 -4.00 2.37
N CYS A 14 9.17 -3.02 2.07
CA CYS A 14 9.85 -2.18 3.05
C CYS A 14 9.26 -0.76 2.92
N PRO A 15 8.10 -0.48 3.55
CA PRO A 15 7.45 0.83 3.41
C PRO A 15 8.35 1.94 3.95
N ILE A 16 8.35 3.07 3.26
CA ILE A 16 9.01 4.29 3.75
C ILE A 16 8.17 4.83 4.89
N SER A 17 8.78 4.88 6.07
CA SER A 17 8.14 5.46 7.25
C SER A 17 7.84 6.95 7.05
N ALA A 18 6.63 7.39 7.38
CA ALA A 18 6.30 8.80 7.41
C ALA A 18 7.19 9.54 8.44
N PRO A 19 7.57 10.81 8.20
CA PRO A 19 8.32 11.58 9.20
C PRO A 19 7.48 11.79 10.47
N ASP A 20 8.14 11.94 11.62
CA ASP A 20 7.49 12.36 12.86
C ASP A 20 6.92 13.79 12.66
N THR A 21 5.59 13.90 12.67
CA THR A 21 4.86 15.14 12.45
C THR A 21 5.12 16.19 13.51
N ALA A 22 5.72 15.83 14.66
CA ALA A 22 6.17 16.78 15.67
C ALA A 22 7.38 17.64 15.21
N SER A 23 8.08 17.22 14.15
CA SER A 23 9.32 17.86 13.68
C SER A 23 9.26 18.36 12.22
N ALA A 24 8.14 18.17 11.53
CA ALA A 24 8.03 18.47 10.11
C ALA A 24 8.04 19.99 9.86
N THR A 25 9.19 20.52 9.44
CA THR A 25 9.31 21.83 8.82
C THR A 25 9.08 21.68 7.31
N PHE A 26 8.27 22.56 6.73
CA PHE A 26 8.01 22.55 5.29
C PHE A 26 9.29 22.92 4.53
N ASP A 27 9.86 21.96 3.82
CA ASP A 27 11.01 22.15 2.94
C ASP A 27 10.53 22.18 1.47
N PRO A 28 10.54 23.35 0.81
CA PRO A 28 10.14 23.48 -0.60
C PRO A 28 11.10 22.78 -1.58
N SER A 29 12.26 22.28 -1.12
CA SER A 29 13.18 21.45 -1.91
C SER A 29 12.96 19.94 -1.76
N ALA A 30 12.03 19.53 -0.88
CA ALA A 30 11.70 18.14 -0.68
C ALA A 30 11.17 17.48 -1.97
N PRO A 31 11.38 16.16 -2.16
CA PRO A 31 10.91 15.44 -3.34
C PRO A 31 9.41 15.68 -3.58
N LEU A 32 9.02 15.88 -4.85
CA LEU A 32 7.64 16.15 -5.28
C LEU A 32 6.61 15.10 -4.83
N LEU A 33 7.06 13.89 -4.47
CA LEU A 33 6.25 12.81 -3.93
C LEU A 33 6.71 12.49 -2.52
N GLY A 34 5.78 12.55 -1.56
CA GLY A 34 6.01 12.18 -0.18
C GLY A 34 6.16 10.66 0.02
N PRO A 35 6.41 10.21 1.26
CA PRO A 35 6.51 8.80 1.59
C PRO A 35 5.28 7.97 1.17
N LEU A 36 4.08 8.53 1.35
CA LEU A 36 2.82 7.86 1.01
C LEU A 36 2.74 7.56 -0.49
N GLU A 37 3.03 8.53 -1.35
CA GLU A 37 2.97 8.37 -2.80
C GLU A 37 3.99 7.34 -3.31
N LYS A 38 5.18 7.30 -2.69
CA LYS A 38 6.19 6.28 -3.00
C LYS A 38 5.74 4.88 -2.57
N ASN A 39 5.10 4.76 -1.40
CA ASN A 39 4.57 3.48 -0.94
C ASN A 39 3.39 3.02 -1.82
N LEU A 40 2.50 3.93 -2.24
CA LEU A 40 1.42 3.64 -3.19
C LEU A 40 1.96 3.17 -4.55
N ALA A 41 3.04 3.77 -5.05
CA ALA A 41 3.70 3.30 -6.26
C ALA A 41 4.25 1.87 -6.10
N LYS A 42 4.80 1.54 -4.92
CA LYS A 42 5.27 0.18 -4.62
C LYS A 42 4.12 -0.82 -4.56
N VAL A 43 2.99 -0.43 -3.99
CA VAL A 43 1.76 -1.23 -3.98
C VAL A 43 1.28 -1.50 -5.41
N ALA A 44 1.26 -0.48 -6.27
CA ALA A 44 0.89 -0.64 -7.67
C ALA A 44 1.79 -1.65 -8.40
N GLU A 45 3.12 -1.56 -8.22
CA GLU A 45 4.10 -2.51 -8.78
C GLU A 45 3.79 -3.96 -8.37
N TRP A 46 3.58 -4.19 -7.07
CA TRP A 46 3.31 -5.54 -6.56
C TRP A 46 1.93 -6.07 -6.93
N THR A 47 0.91 -5.20 -6.98
CA THR A 47 -0.43 -5.58 -7.43
C THR A 47 -0.44 -5.94 -8.92
N GLU A 48 0.26 -5.17 -9.76
CA GLU A 48 0.41 -5.48 -11.18
C GLU A 48 1.11 -6.82 -11.39
N LYS A 49 2.22 -7.06 -10.67
CA LYS A 49 2.94 -8.33 -10.71
C LYS A 49 2.06 -9.50 -10.29
N ALA A 50 1.38 -9.40 -9.13
CA ALA A 50 0.51 -10.46 -8.62
C ALA A 50 -0.63 -10.81 -9.60
N SER A 51 -1.25 -9.78 -10.19
CA SER A 51 -2.26 -9.96 -11.24
C SER A 51 -1.69 -10.62 -12.49
N GLY A 52 -0.50 -10.22 -12.94
CA GLY A 52 0.21 -10.83 -14.06
C GLY A 52 0.58 -12.30 -13.84
N GLU A 53 0.82 -12.69 -12.59
CA GLU A 53 1.06 -14.09 -12.17
C GLU A 53 -0.25 -14.87 -11.90
N GLY A 54 -1.41 -14.23 -12.07
CA GLY A 54 -2.73 -14.84 -11.96
C GLY A 54 -3.23 -15.02 -10.52
N ALA A 55 -2.84 -14.13 -9.60
CA ALA A 55 -3.40 -14.08 -8.25
C ALA A 55 -4.80 -13.43 -8.24
N ASP A 56 -5.68 -13.94 -7.40
CA ASP A 56 -7.02 -13.39 -7.12
C ASP A 56 -6.99 -12.37 -5.97
N VAL A 57 -6.00 -12.52 -5.08
CA VAL A 57 -5.79 -11.67 -3.90
C VAL A 57 -4.31 -11.37 -3.73
N VAL A 58 -3.96 -10.12 -3.42
CA VAL A 58 -2.65 -9.73 -2.93
C VAL A 58 -2.78 -9.20 -1.50
N VAL A 59 -1.97 -9.75 -0.59
CA VAL A 59 -1.92 -9.36 0.82
C VAL A 59 -0.65 -8.58 1.06
N PHE A 60 -0.79 -7.36 1.58
CA PHE A 60 0.31 -6.50 2.00
C PHE A 60 0.53 -6.57 3.52
N PRO A 61 1.74 -6.25 3.99
CA PRO A 61 2.05 -6.22 5.42
C PRO A 61 1.24 -5.14 6.16
N GLU A 62 1.28 -5.21 7.48
CA GLU A 62 0.72 -4.15 8.32
C GLU A 62 1.39 -2.79 8.02
N TYR A 63 0.61 -1.70 8.00
CA TYR A 63 1.10 -0.33 7.75
C TYR A 63 1.86 -0.17 6.43
N PHE A 64 1.48 -0.92 5.38
CA PHE A 64 2.20 -0.91 4.10
C PHE A 64 2.20 0.44 3.37
N LEU A 65 1.37 1.41 3.79
CA LEU A 65 1.36 2.77 3.25
C LEU A 65 2.15 3.79 4.09
N GLN A 66 2.32 3.55 5.38
CA GLN A 66 2.87 4.54 6.32
C GLN A 66 4.19 4.11 6.98
N GLY A 67 4.47 2.80 7.01
CA GLY A 67 5.56 2.22 7.79
C GLY A 67 5.35 2.34 9.30
N ILE A 68 6.33 1.84 10.06
CA ILE A 68 6.36 1.93 11.54
C ILE A 68 7.46 2.93 11.92
N VAL A 69 7.19 3.86 12.84
CA VAL A 69 8.19 4.81 13.38
C VAL A 69 8.35 4.58 14.87
N ASP A 70 9.58 4.30 15.31
CA ASP A 70 9.96 4.18 16.73
C ASP A 70 9.00 3.33 17.60
N GLY A 71 8.43 2.27 17.02
CA GLY A 71 7.47 1.39 17.70
C GLY A 71 6.10 2.02 17.98
N LYS A 72 5.80 3.20 17.41
CA LYS A 72 4.49 3.83 17.45
C LYS A 72 3.70 3.44 16.20
N GLU A 73 2.53 2.88 16.44
CA GLU A 73 1.49 2.68 15.44
C GLU A 73 0.95 4.05 15.00
N TYR A 74 0.98 4.33 13.71
CA TYR A 74 0.29 5.50 13.18
C TYR A 74 -1.21 5.22 13.21
N MET A 75 -1.89 5.71 14.26
CA MET A 75 -3.35 5.86 14.29
C MET A 75 -3.78 7.00 13.36
N VAL A 76 -3.44 6.91 12.08
CA VAL A 76 -3.91 7.87 11.09
C VAL A 76 -5.11 7.21 10.43
N HIS A 77 -6.30 7.79 10.63
CA HIS A 77 -7.46 7.35 9.87
C HIS A 77 -7.09 7.30 8.38
N PRO A 78 -7.39 6.20 7.66
CA PRO A 78 -6.95 6.07 6.30
C PRO A 78 -7.49 7.23 5.48
N ALA A 79 -6.59 7.98 4.86
CA ALA A 79 -7.00 9.12 4.07
C ALA A 79 -7.84 8.61 2.88
N GLN A 80 -9.03 9.19 2.67
CA GLN A 80 -9.98 8.71 1.67
C GLN A 80 -9.35 8.57 0.28
N HIS A 81 -8.43 9.48 -0.09
CA HIS A 81 -7.73 9.42 -1.37
C HIS A 81 -6.87 8.15 -1.54
N ALA A 82 -6.30 7.60 -0.46
CA ALA A 82 -5.54 6.36 -0.51
C ALA A 82 -6.47 5.15 -0.70
N ILE A 83 -7.62 5.14 -0.02
CA ILE A 83 -8.67 4.12 -0.22
C ILE A 83 -9.16 4.14 -1.67
N ASP A 84 -9.46 5.32 -2.20
CA ASP A 84 -9.96 5.48 -3.57
C ASP A 84 -8.92 5.00 -4.60
N TYR A 85 -7.64 5.29 -4.36
CA TYR A 85 -6.53 4.80 -5.18
C TYR A 85 -6.43 3.28 -5.15
N LEU A 86 -6.45 2.66 -3.97
CA LEU A 86 -6.41 1.20 -3.81
C LEU A 86 -7.62 0.54 -4.48
N CYS A 87 -8.81 1.11 -4.35
CA CYS A 87 -10.02 0.64 -5.03
C CYS A 87 -9.88 0.72 -6.56
N ALA A 88 -9.34 1.81 -7.09
CA ALA A 88 -9.11 1.96 -8.53
C ALA A 88 -8.08 0.95 -9.04
N LEU A 89 -7.01 0.72 -8.27
CA LEU A 89 -5.96 -0.24 -8.57
C LEU A 89 -6.50 -1.69 -8.59
N ALA A 90 -7.26 -2.07 -7.56
CA ALA A 90 -7.92 -3.37 -7.46
C ALA A 90 -8.83 -3.65 -8.67
N LYS A 91 -9.65 -2.65 -9.06
CA LYS A 91 -10.52 -2.72 -10.24
C LYS A 91 -9.73 -2.85 -11.54
N LYS A 92 -8.67 -2.05 -11.70
CA LYS A 92 -7.82 -2.06 -12.91
C LYS A 92 -7.21 -3.45 -13.15
N HIS A 93 -6.74 -4.11 -12.09
CA HIS A 93 -6.04 -5.39 -12.17
C HIS A 93 -6.93 -6.62 -11.90
N SER A 94 -8.23 -6.42 -11.69
CA SER A 94 -9.21 -7.48 -11.35
C SER A 94 -8.73 -8.38 -10.19
N ILE A 95 -8.15 -7.77 -9.15
CA ILE A 95 -7.55 -8.46 -8.00
C ILE A 95 -8.03 -7.82 -6.70
N SER A 96 -8.21 -8.62 -5.65
CA SER A 96 -8.52 -8.10 -4.30
C SER A 96 -7.23 -7.67 -3.59
N ILE A 97 -7.26 -6.52 -2.93
CA ILE A 97 -6.13 -6.01 -2.13
C ILE A 97 -6.50 -6.11 -0.64
N VAL A 98 -5.59 -6.67 0.16
CA VAL A 98 -5.75 -6.79 1.62
C VAL A 98 -4.55 -6.16 2.31
N GLY A 99 -4.80 -5.40 3.37
CA GLY A 99 -3.79 -4.83 4.25
C GLY A 99 -4.41 -3.89 5.28
N THR A 100 -3.60 -3.40 6.23
CA THR A 100 -4.03 -2.39 7.21
C THR A 100 -3.47 -1.02 6.83
N ILE A 101 -4.33 -0.01 6.86
CA ILE A 101 -4.04 1.39 6.49
C ILE A 101 -4.67 2.36 7.47
#